data_AF-A0A377VB31-F1
#
_entry.id   AF-A0A377VB31-F1
#
_cell.length_a   1.000
_cell.length_b   1.000
_cell.length_c   1.000
_cell.angle_alpha   90.00
_cell.angle_beta   90.00
_cell.angle_gamma   90.00
#
_symmetry.space_group_name_H-M   'P 1'
#
loop_
_entity.id
_entity.type
_entity.pdbx_description
1 polymer ?
#
loop_
_entity_poly.entity_id
_entity_poly.type
_entity_poly.pdbx_seq_one_letter_code
_entity_poly.pdbx_strand_id
1 'polypeptide(L)'
;MWSICFLTIVREAVVDLLLSHRPDGIIFTTMGLRQVPLPEKLLTLPCVLANCESLSQPVASYIPDDEQGQYDAVKALLAAGYRRPLCLHLPASQPATIRRRLGLGARLPGGRYRTGPSEPFVYGPGR
;
A
#
# COMPACT_ATOMS: atom_id res chain seq x y z
N MET A 1 -23.88 6.80 -17.10
CA MET A 1 -24.14 6.30 -15.74
C MET A 1 -22.92 5.48 -15.35
N TRP A 2 -21.94 6.08 -14.66
CA TRP A 2 -20.61 5.47 -14.42
C TRP A 2 -20.66 4.64 -13.14
N SER A 3 -20.70 3.31 -13.26
CA SER A 3 -20.75 2.41 -12.10
C SER A 3 -19.33 2.00 -11.71
N ILE A 4 -18.74 2.69 -10.72
CA ILE A 4 -17.43 2.34 -10.16
C ILE A 4 -17.63 1.26 -9.08
N CYS A 5 -17.10 0.06 -9.31
CA CYS A 5 -17.17 -1.04 -8.34
C CYS A 5 -15.86 -1.17 -7.56
N PHE A 6 -15.94 -1.06 -6.22
CA PHE A 6 -14.83 -1.25 -5.29
C PHE A 6 -14.77 -2.72 -4.84
N LEU A 7 -13.65 -3.41 -5.05
CA LEU A 7 -13.50 -4.83 -4.68
C LEU A 7 -12.33 -5.05 -3.71
N THR A 8 -12.62 -5.42 -2.46
CA THR A 8 -11.58 -5.65 -1.42
C THR A 8 -11.05 -7.10 -1.38
N ILE A 9 -11.71 -8.07 -2.02
CA ILE A 9 -11.30 -9.50 -2.07
C ILE A 9 -11.74 -10.13 -3.41
N VAL A 10 -10.79 -10.53 -4.25
CA VAL A 10 -11.08 -11.21 -5.53
C VAL A 10 -11.41 -12.67 -5.28
N ARG A 11 -12.70 -12.99 -5.18
CA ARG A 11 -13.19 -14.35 -5.46
C ARG A 11 -13.72 -14.36 -6.89
N GLU A 12 -13.50 -15.44 -7.64
CA GLU A 12 -14.02 -15.61 -9.00
C GLU A 12 -15.52 -15.29 -9.09
N ALA A 13 -16.31 -15.72 -8.11
CA ALA A 13 -17.74 -15.42 -8.03
C ALA A 13 -18.07 -13.92 -7.99
N VAL A 14 -17.20 -13.10 -7.39
CA VAL A 14 -17.40 -11.65 -7.34
C VAL A 14 -16.96 -11.00 -8.66
N VAL A 15 -15.93 -11.53 -9.31
CA VAL A 15 -15.50 -11.10 -10.65
C VAL A 15 -16.62 -11.34 -11.67
N ASP A 16 -17.20 -12.54 -11.69
CA ASP A 16 -18.26 -12.90 -12.63
C ASP A 16 -19.54 -12.07 -12.39
N LEU A 17 -19.86 -11.76 -11.12
CA LEU A 17 -20.98 -10.87 -10.77
C LEU A 17 -20.75 -9.43 -11.27
N LEU A 18 -19.54 -8.91 -11.11
CA LEU A 18 -19.18 -7.57 -11.59
C LEU A 18 -19.24 -7.47 -13.11
N LEU A 19 -18.71 -8.47 -13.81
CA LEU A 19 -18.78 -8.52 -15.28
C LEU A 19 -20.23 -8.63 -15.79
N SER A 20 -21.11 -9.26 -15.02
CA SER A 20 -22.54 -9.34 -15.34
C SER A 20 -23.22 -7.97 -15.37
N HIS A 21 -22.72 -6.99 -14.59
CA HIS A 21 -23.21 -5.61 -14.61
C HIS A 21 -22.69 -4.77 -15.78
N ARG A 22 -21.80 -5.32 -16.63
CA ARG A 22 -21.19 -4.65 -17.80
C ARG A 22 -20.71 -3.22 -17.50
N PRO A 23 -19.78 -3.05 -16.55
CA PRO A 23 -19.20 -1.74 -16.28
C PRO A 23 -18.31 -1.30 -17.45
N ASP A 24 -18.27 0.01 -17.72
CA ASP A 24 -17.37 0.60 -18.71
C ASP A 24 -15.89 0.57 -18.26
N GLY A 25 -15.63 0.38 -16.96
CA GLY A 25 -14.29 0.29 -16.39
C GLY A 25 -14.30 -0.20 -14.94
N ILE A 26 -13.14 -0.68 -14.48
CA ILE A 26 -12.99 -1.34 -13.17
C ILE A 26 -11.90 -0.61 -12.37
N ILE A 27 -12.19 -0.30 -11.10
CA ILE A 27 -11.18 0.19 -10.15
C ILE A 27 -10.96 -0.89 -9.10
N PHE A 28 -9.79 -1.52 -9.16
CA PHE A 28 -9.42 -2.54 -8.19
C PHE A 28 -8.61 -1.93 -7.06
N THR A 29 -9.00 -2.17 -5.81
CA THR A 29 -8.38 -1.51 -4.66
C THR A 29 -8.29 -2.37 -3.42
N THR A 30 -7.31 -2.07 -2.58
CA THR A 30 -7.11 -2.81 -1.34
C THR A 30 -6.95 -1.88 -0.14
N MET A 31 -7.26 -2.38 1.06
CA MET A 31 -7.16 -1.59 2.30
C MET A 31 -5.73 -1.24 2.70
N GLY A 32 -4.73 -1.98 2.21
CA GLY A 32 -3.33 -1.71 2.49
C GLY A 32 -2.49 -2.09 1.29
N LEU A 33 -1.46 -1.30 1.01
CA LEU A 33 -0.59 -1.47 -0.15
C LEU A 33 -0.03 -2.89 -0.18
N ARG A 34 -0.45 -3.63 -1.21
CA ARG A 34 -0.02 -5.00 -1.46
C ARG A 34 0.02 -5.26 -2.95
N GLN A 35 0.82 -6.25 -3.31
CA GLN A 35 0.83 -6.79 -4.65
C GLN A 35 -0.27 -7.84 -4.76
N VAL A 36 -1.04 -7.79 -5.85
CA VAL A 36 -2.20 -8.66 -6.07
C VAL A 36 -2.08 -9.43 -7.38
N PRO A 37 -2.43 -10.73 -7.40
CA PRO A 37 -2.63 -11.44 -8.64
C PRO A 37 -3.97 -10.99 -9.25
N LEU A 38 -3.92 -10.36 -10.42
CA LEU A 38 -5.12 -9.97 -11.14
C LEU A 38 -5.60 -11.11 -12.04
N PRO A 39 -6.88 -11.53 -11.94
CA PRO A 39 -7.47 -12.43 -12.92
C PRO A 39 -7.47 -11.80 -14.30
N GLU A 40 -7.11 -12.58 -15.32
CA GLU A 40 -7.10 -12.12 -16.72
C GLU A 40 -8.48 -11.63 -17.18
N LYS A 41 -9.55 -12.20 -16.64
CA LYS A 41 -10.94 -11.76 -16.90
C LYS A 41 -11.19 -10.29 -16.57
N LEU A 42 -10.49 -9.72 -15.58
CA LEU A 42 -10.63 -8.29 -15.25
C LEU A 42 -9.88 -7.38 -16.24
N LEU A 43 -8.93 -7.94 -17.00
CA LEU A 43 -8.13 -7.21 -17.98
C LEU A 43 -8.84 -7.09 -19.34
N THR A 44 -10.01 -7.73 -19.52
CA THR A 44 -10.82 -7.56 -20.74
C THR A 44 -11.49 -6.19 -20.81
N LEU A 45 -11.51 -5.44 -19.69
CA LEU A 45 -12.06 -4.09 -19.58
C LEU A 45 -10.97 -3.12 -19.09
N PRO A 46 -11.13 -1.81 -19.33
CA PRO A 46 -10.23 -0.80 -18.76
C PRO A 46 -10.19 -0.91 -17.24
N CYS A 47 -9.06 -1.38 -16.71
CA CYS A 47 -8.86 -1.63 -15.28
C CYS A 47 -7.76 -0.73 -14.73
N VAL A 48 -8.01 -0.13 -13.57
CA VAL A 48 -7.05 0.71 -12.85
C VAL A 48 -6.92 0.19 -11.42
N LEU A 49 -5.70 0.15 -10.91
CA LEU A 49 -5.38 -0.23 -9.54
C LEU A 49 -5.29 1.02 -8.64
N ALA A 50 -5.85 0.94 -7.45
CA ALA A 50 -5.73 1.98 -6.42
C ALA A 50 -5.28 1.36 -5.09
N ASN A 51 -4.20 1.88 -4.52
CA ASN A 51 -3.58 1.35 -3.30
C ASN A 51 -3.15 -0.13 -3.42
N CYS A 52 -2.82 -0.58 -4.62
CA CYS A 52 -2.26 -1.91 -4.89
C CYS A 52 -1.49 -1.92 -6.21
N GLU A 53 -0.61 -2.91 -6.36
CA GLU A 53 0.21 -3.12 -7.56
C GLU A 53 -0.07 -4.52 -8.11
N SER A 54 0.03 -4.68 -9.43
CA SER A 54 -0.10 -5.99 -10.06
C SER A 54 1.20 -6.77 -9.91
N LEU A 55 1.10 -8.07 -9.63
CA LEU A 55 2.27 -8.96 -9.59
C LEU A 55 2.80 -9.31 -10.98
N SER A 56 1.92 -9.36 -11.98
CA SER A 56 2.19 -10.07 -13.25
C SER A 56 1.93 -9.22 -14.49
N GLN A 57 0.94 -8.33 -14.46
CA GLN A 57 0.54 -7.55 -15.63
C GLN A 57 0.76 -6.05 -15.41
N PRO A 58 1.28 -5.30 -16.40
CA PRO A 58 1.43 -3.86 -16.31
C PRO A 58 0.06 -3.18 -16.42
N VAL A 59 -0.54 -2.90 -15.26
CA VAL A 59 -1.83 -2.19 -15.15
C VAL A 59 -1.58 -0.83 -14.50
N ALA A 60 -2.28 0.21 -14.95
CA ALA A 60 -2.18 1.55 -14.36
C ALA A 60 -2.48 1.48 -12.85
N SER A 61 -1.54 1.93 -12.02
CA SER A 61 -1.64 1.85 -10.56
C SER A 61 -1.41 3.19 -9.90
N TYR A 62 -2.35 3.58 -9.05
CA TYR A 62 -2.27 4.75 -8.19
C TYR A 62 -1.97 4.31 -6.76
N ILE A 63 -0.74 4.55 -6.32
CA ILE A 63 -0.24 4.16 -5.00
C ILE A 63 0.31 5.38 -4.27
N PRO A 64 0.28 5.38 -2.92
CA PRO A 64 0.92 6.43 -2.16
C PRO A 64 2.45 6.37 -2.31
N ASP A 65 3.09 7.54 -2.36
CA ASP A 65 4.54 7.65 -2.24
C ASP A 65 4.95 7.53 -0.76
N ASP A 66 4.97 6.28 -0.29
CA ASP A 66 5.31 5.92 1.08
C ASP A 66 6.76 6.30 1.46
N GLU A 67 7.66 6.37 0.49
CA GLU A 67 9.06 6.76 0.71
C GLU A 67 9.17 8.26 0.98
N GLN A 68 8.63 9.08 0.08
CA GLN A 68 8.63 10.53 0.21
C GLN A 68 7.84 10.97 1.45
N GLY A 69 6.68 10.36 1.70
CA GLY A 69 5.87 10.67 2.88
C GLY A 69 6.62 10.42 4.19
N GLN A 70 7.37 9.33 4.30
CA GLN A 70 8.20 9.07 5.49
C GLN A 70 9.35 10.07 5.60
N TYR A 71 10.02 10.37 4.49
CA TYR A 71 11.11 11.33 4.47
C TYR A 71 10.67 12.71 4.95
N ASP A 72 9.55 13.23 4.43
CA ASP A 72 9.03 14.55 4.81
C ASP A 72 8.61 14.61 6.29
N ALA A 73 7.98 13.55 6.79
CA ALA A 73 7.60 13.45 8.20
C ALA A 73 8.82 13.50 9.13
N VAL A 74 9.87 12.72 8.84
CA VAL A 74 11.06 12.68 9.68
C VAL A 74 11.89 13.95 9.51
N LYS A 75 11.97 14.52 8.30
CA LYS A 75 12.60 15.81 8.07
C LYS A 75 11.97 16.92 8.91
N ALA A 76 10.63 16.98 8.95
CA ALA A 76 9.91 17.94 9.80
C ALA A 76 10.21 17.71 11.29
N LEU A 77 10.30 16.45 11.73
CA LEU A 77 10.64 16.09 13.11
C LEU A 77 12.08 16.53 13.47
N LEU A 78 13.07 16.30 12.60
CA LEU A 78 14.44 16.74 12.83
C LEU A 78 14.57 18.27 12.82
N ALA A 79 13.82 18.94 11.94
CA ALA A 79 13.76 20.40 11.87
C ALA A 79 13.17 21.00 13.15
N ALA A 80 12.24 20.32 13.80
CA ALA A 80 11.72 20.69 15.12
C ALA A 80 12.70 20.45 16.28
N GLY A 81 13.91 19.93 16.02
CA GLY A 81 14.97 19.77 17.02
C GLY A 81 15.05 18.40 17.68
N TYR A 82 14.16 17.46 17.35
CA TYR A 82 14.26 16.08 17.81
C TYR A 82 15.50 15.41 17.20
N ARG A 83 16.26 14.64 18.00
CA ARG A 83 17.55 14.04 17.58
C ARG A 83 17.60 12.52 17.61
N ARG A 84 16.70 11.87 18.34
CA ARG A 84 16.72 10.40 18.56
C ARG A 84 15.31 9.80 18.51
N PRO A 85 14.57 9.93 17.39
CA PRO A 85 13.24 9.36 17.31
C PRO A 85 13.30 7.82 17.35
N LEU A 86 12.33 7.23 18.04
CA LEU A 86 12.06 5.80 18.03
C LEU A 86 11.13 5.48 16.85
N CYS A 87 11.60 4.65 15.92
CA CYS A 87 10.82 4.26 14.75
C CYS A 87 10.17 2.90 15.00
N LEU A 88 8.84 2.90 15.13
CA LEU A 88 8.02 1.69 15.18
C LEU A 88 7.46 1.44 13.78
N HIS A 89 7.71 0.25 13.25
CA HIS A 89 7.35 -0.09 11.88
C HIS A 89 6.23 -1.12 11.85
N LEU A 90 5.44 -1.08 10.79
CA LEU A 90 4.52 -2.14 10.40
C LEU A 90 5.29 -3.44 10.05
N PRO A 91 4.61 -4.58 9.85
CA PRO A 91 5.27 -5.84 9.48
C PRO A 91 6.19 -5.68 8.27
N ALA A 92 7.39 -6.27 8.36
CA ALA A 92 8.45 -6.11 7.36
C ALA A 92 8.10 -6.67 5.97
N SER A 93 7.13 -7.59 5.90
CA SER A 93 6.66 -8.19 4.65
C SER A 93 5.75 -7.28 3.82
N GLN A 94 5.26 -6.17 4.38
CA GLN A 94 4.40 -5.25 3.65
C GLN A 94 5.21 -4.31 2.76
N PRO A 95 4.85 -4.13 1.47
CA PRO A 95 5.54 -3.21 0.57
C PRO A 95 5.66 -1.79 1.11
N ALA A 96 4.60 -1.27 1.74
CA ALA A 96 4.60 0.05 2.37
C ALA A 96 5.69 0.19 3.46
N THR A 97 5.90 -0.84 4.27
CA THR A 97 6.92 -0.82 5.33
C THR A 97 8.32 -0.67 4.75
N ILE A 98 8.62 -1.42 3.68
CA ILE A 98 9.93 -1.38 3.03
C ILE A 98 10.17 0.01 2.46
N ARG A 99 9.20 0.57 1.73
CA ARG A 99 9.28 1.92 1.14
C ARG A 99 9.46 3.01 2.20
N ARG A 100 8.68 2.96 3.28
CA ARG A 100 8.85 3.91 4.41
C ARG A 100 10.25 3.83 5.02
N ARG A 101 10.80 2.61 5.20
CA ARG A 101 12.16 2.45 5.74
C ARG A 101 13.24 3.05 4.84
N LEU A 102 13.08 2.97 3.52
CA LEU A 102 13.98 3.63 2.57
C LEU A 102 13.99 5.15 2.79
N GLY A 103 12.80 5.77 2.93
CA GLY A 103 12.67 7.21 3.18
C GLY A 103 13.33 7.67 4.49
N LEU A 104 13.38 6.79 5.50
CA LEU A 104 14.08 7.03 6.76
C LEU A 104 15.61 6.94 6.63
N GLY A 105 16.10 5.93 5.90
CA GLY A 105 17.53 5.57 5.85
C GLY A 105 18.35 6.29 4.78
N ALA A 106 17.75 6.60 3.63
CA ALA A 106 18.51 6.97 2.43
C ALA A 106 18.96 8.44 2.39
N ARG A 107 18.31 9.34 3.14
CA ARG A 107 18.37 10.78 2.80
C ARG A 107 18.48 11.77 3.97
N LEU A 108 18.54 11.29 5.21
CA LEU A 108 18.52 12.16 6.39
C LEU A 108 19.87 12.19 7.15
N PRO A 109 20.49 13.36 7.36
CA PRO A 109 21.72 13.48 8.14
C PRO A 109 21.41 13.30 9.64
N GLY A 110 22.07 12.34 10.30
CA GLY A 110 21.91 12.06 11.73
C GLY A 110 21.68 10.59 12.11
N GLY A 111 22.21 9.65 11.32
CA GLY A 111 21.91 8.20 11.26
C GLY A 111 22.05 7.34 12.52
N ARG A 112 21.40 7.71 13.63
CA ARG A 112 21.18 6.84 14.80
C ARG A 112 19.71 6.87 15.21
N TYR A 113 18.84 6.48 14.28
CA TYR A 113 17.45 6.14 14.62
C TYR A 113 17.44 4.82 15.37
N ARG A 114 16.65 4.73 16.44
CA ARG A 114 16.42 3.45 17.11
C ARG A 114 15.24 2.81 16.43
N THR A 115 15.43 1.68 15.77
CA THR A 115 14.33 0.88 15.26
C THR A 115 13.84 -0.06 16.36
N GLY A 116 12.52 -0.09 16.57
CA GLY A 116 11.91 -1.11 17.42
C GLY A 116 11.97 -2.49 16.75
N PRO A 117 11.75 -3.59 17.51
CA PRO A 117 11.66 -4.93 16.93
C PRO A 117 10.59 -4.95 15.83
N SER A 118 10.90 -5.57 14.70
CA SER A 118 10.00 -5.70 13.55
C SER A 118 9.04 -6.88 13.65
N GLU A 119 8.82 -7.41 14.86
CA GLU A 119 7.89 -8.49 15.08
C GLU A 119 6.47 -8.04 14.72
N PRO A 120 5.64 -8.93 14.15
CA PRO A 120 4.25 -8.61 13.89
C PRO A 120 3.59 -8.22 15.21
N PHE A 121 3.07 -6.98 15.28
CA PHE A 121 2.19 -6.60 16.36
C PHE A 121 0.93 -7.45 16.20
N VAL A 122 0.90 -8.59 16.90
CA VAL A 122 -0.29 -9.43 16.98
C VAL A 122 -1.34 -8.55 17.64
N TYR A 123 -2.34 -8.14 16.88
CA TYR A 123 -3.57 -7.60 17.44
C TYR A 123 -4.14 -8.72 18.34
N GLY A 124 -3.82 -8.67 19.62
CA GLY A 124 -4.52 -9.47 20.61
C GLY A 124 -5.99 -9.04 20.60
N PRO A 125 -6.94 -9.96 20.85
CA PRO A 125 -8.33 -9.57 21.00
C PRO A 125 -8.40 -8.49 22.08
N GLY A 126 -8.91 -7.31 21.70
CA GLY A 126 -9.13 -6.21 22.63
C GLY A 126 -9.92 -6.73 23.82
N ARG A 127 -9.43 -6.45 25.02
CA ARG A 127 -10.21 -6.67 26.25
C ARG A 127 -11.40 -5.73 26.30
#